data_AF-A0A946MWB2-F1
#
_entry.id   AF-A0A946MWB2-F1
#
_cell.length_a   1.000
_cell.length_b   1.000
_cell.length_c   1.000
_cell.angle_alpha   90.00
_cell.angle_beta   90.00
_cell.angle_gamma   90.00
#
_symmetry.space_group_name_H-M   'P 1'
#
loop_
_entity.id
_entity.type
_entity.pdbx_description
1 polymer ?
#
loop_
_entity_poly.entity_id
_entity_poly.type
_entity_poly.pdbx_seq_one_letter_code
_entity_poly.pdbx_strand_id
1 'polypeptide(L)'
;MNKILPIFVFLLNIALLLGSGLILFTVVGLSAMMFDAGETPTVWAFFAIICTICLGLMGAALYIGTSRFRRKKYGQSILGCALPLIAFALFQLALQMIA
;
A
#
# COMPACT_ATOMS: atom_id res chain seq x y z
N MET A 1 -8.22 30.35 11.39
CA MET A 1 -8.71 29.14 10.69
C MET A 1 -7.80 28.79 9.52
N ASN A 2 -7.01 27.73 9.42
CA ASN A 2 -6.27 26.89 10.38
C ASN A 2 -5.13 26.30 9.53
N LYS A 3 -3.93 26.92 9.54
CA LYS A 3 -2.72 26.37 8.88
C LYS A 3 -2.34 24.99 9.44
N ILE A 4 -2.91 24.63 10.60
CA ILE A 4 -2.77 23.34 11.28
C ILE A 4 -3.36 22.19 10.46
N LEU A 5 -4.52 22.40 9.79
CA LEU A 5 -5.21 21.34 9.05
C LEU A 5 -4.38 20.74 7.89
N PRO A 6 -3.79 21.53 6.97
CA PRO A 6 -2.98 20.95 5.89
C PRO A 6 -1.70 20.28 6.42
N ILE A 7 -1.10 20.79 7.51
CA ILE A 7 0.09 20.19 8.14
C ILE A 7 -0.27 18.81 8.73
N PHE A 8 -1.37 18.74 9.48
CA PHE A 8 -1.83 17.48 10.06
C PHE A 8 -2.14 16.44 8.98
N VAL A 9 -2.86 16.81 7.93
CA VAL A 9 -3.19 15.91 6.82
C VAL A 9 -1.93 15.43 6.10
N PHE A 10 -0.94 16.32 5.93
CA PHE A 10 0.33 15.96 5.31
C PHE A 10 1.09 14.92 6.14
N LEU A 11 1.21 15.13 7.46
CA LEU A 11 1.84 14.16 8.37
C LEU A 11 1.10 12.83 8.38
N LEU A 12 -0.24 12.86 8.40
CA LEU A 12 -1.07 11.66 8.36
C LEU A 12 -0.87 10.89 7.05
N ASN A 13 -0.83 11.57 5.91
CA ASN A 13 -0.56 10.93 4.62
C ASN A 13 0.83 10.27 4.59
N ILE A 14 1.85 10.93 5.14
CA ILE A 14 3.19 10.34 5.27
C ILE A 14 3.13 9.09 6.14
N ALA A 15 2.50 9.15 7.32
CA ALA A 15 2.36 8.02 8.21
C ALA A 15 1.63 6.84 7.53
N LEU A 16 0.56 7.12 6.78
CA LEU A 16 -0.19 6.12 6.03
C LEU A 16 0.64 5.47 4.91
N LEU A 17 1.40 6.28 4.17
CA LEU A 17 2.28 5.78 3.11
C LEU A 17 3.43 4.94 3.68
N LEU A 18 4.04 5.38 4.79
CA LEU A 18 5.10 4.62 5.46
C LEU A 18 4.55 3.31 6.05
N GLY A 19 3.42 3.36 6.75
CA GLY A 19 2.76 2.17 7.29
C GLY A 19 2.37 1.19 6.18
N SER A 20 1.78 1.68 5.10
CA SER A 20 1.50 0.90 3.89
C SER A 20 2.75 0.28 3.30
N GLY A 21 3.83 1.05 3.22
CA GLY A 21 5.10 0.63 2.65
C GLY A 21 5.72 -0.51 3.45
N LEU A 22 5.75 -0.39 4.77
CA LEU A 22 6.24 -1.43 5.66
C LEU A 22 5.45 -2.74 5.47
N ILE A 23 4.12 -2.68 5.44
CA ILE A 23 3.29 -3.88 5.23
C ILE A 23 3.56 -4.50 3.86
N LEU A 24 3.53 -3.72 2.78
CA LEU A 24 3.82 -4.25 1.44
C LEU A 24 5.24 -4.83 1.35
N PHE A 25 6.21 -4.22 2.01
CA PHE A 25 7.59 -4.73 2.07
C PHE A 25 7.67 -6.06 2.83
N THR A 26 6.92 -6.20 3.93
CA THR A 26 6.82 -7.49 4.64
C THR A 26 6.15 -8.56 3.80
N VAL A 27 5.11 -8.24 3.02
CA VAL A 27 4.46 -9.19 2.09
C VAL A 27 5.45 -9.68 1.04
N VAL A 28 6.20 -8.77 0.41
CA VAL A 28 7.23 -9.12 -0.57
C VAL A 28 8.34 -9.94 0.08
N GLY A 29 8.80 -9.54 1.27
CA GLY A 29 9.85 -10.25 2.01
C GLY A 29 9.46 -11.68 2.42
N LEU A 30 8.26 -11.86 2.95
CA LEU A 30 7.72 -13.18 3.28
C LEU A 30 7.54 -14.05 2.04
N SER A 31 7.10 -13.43 0.92
CA SER A 31 6.99 -14.14 -0.35
C SER A 31 8.37 -14.64 -0.80
N ALA A 32 9.41 -13.79 -0.75
CA ALA A 32 10.78 -14.17 -1.08
C ALA A 32 11.31 -15.33 -0.21
N MET A 33 11.03 -15.32 1.10
CA MET A 33 11.44 -16.40 2.01
C MET A 33 10.78 -17.75 1.69
N MET A 34 9.54 -17.74 1.19
CA MET A 34 8.86 -18.97 0.75
C MET A 34 9.44 -19.53 -0.55
N PHE A 35 10.12 -18.70 -1.35
CA PHE A 35 10.63 -19.09 -2.68
C PHE A 35 12.04 -19.68 -2.65
N ASP A 36 12.82 -19.44 -1.60
CA ASP A 36 14.15 -20.05 -1.37
C ASP A 36 14.07 -21.58 -1.14
N ALA A 37 12.87 -22.13 -0.89
CA ALA A 37 12.65 -23.55 -0.65
C ALA A 37 12.46 -24.40 -1.93
N GLY A 38 12.37 -23.77 -3.12
CA GLY A 38 12.13 -24.50 -4.38
C GLY A 38 12.06 -23.57 -5.59
N GLU A 39 13.21 -23.26 -6.18
CA GLU A 39 13.31 -22.34 -7.31
C GLU A 39 12.73 -22.94 -8.60
N THR A 40 11.63 -22.38 -9.10
CA THR A 40 11.10 -22.68 -10.44
C THR A 40 10.80 -21.37 -11.20
N PRO A 41 10.82 -21.38 -12.55
CA PRO A 41 10.47 -20.18 -13.34
C PRO A 41 9.08 -19.63 -13.01
N THR A 42 8.12 -20.52 -12.74
CA THR A 42 6.74 -20.19 -12.35
C THR A 42 6.71 -19.41 -11.04
N VAL A 43 7.50 -19.84 -10.05
CA VAL A 43 7.63 -19.19 -8.75
C VAL A 43 8.18 -17.76 -8.88
N TRP A 44 9.22 -17.56 -9.70
CA TRP A 44 9.77 -16.24 -9.98
C TRP A 44 8.76 -15.32 -10.67
N ALA A 45 7.94 -15.85 -11.58
CA ALA A 45 6.86 -15.09 -12.19
C ALA A 45 5.81 -14.65 -11.16
N PHE A 46 5.43 -15.53 -10.22
CA PHE A 46 4.52 -15.17 -9.13
C PHE A 46 5.11 -14.09 -8.21
N PHE A 47 6.38 -14.20 -7.83
CA PHE A 47 7.06 -13.17 -7.05
C PHE A 47 7.07 -11.80 -7.77
N ALA A 48 7.41 -11.81 -9.06
CA ALA A 48 7.44 -10.58 -9.87
C ALA A 48 6.05 -9.93 -9.97
N ILE A 49 4.98 -10.74 -10.10
CA ILE A 49 3.60 -10.25 -10.10
C ILE A 49 3.25 -9.58 -8.76
N ILE A 50 3.56 -10.23 -7.64
CA ILE A 50 3.33 -9.67 -6.29
C ILE A 50 4.05 -8.33 -6.15
N CYS A 51 5.33 -8.26 -6.51
CA CYS A 51 6.11 -7.03 -6.47
C CYS A 51 5.48 -5.91 -7.32
N THR A 52 5.03 -6.25 -8.53
CA THR A 52 4.42 -5.29 -9.46
C THR A 52 3.11 -4.73 -8.90
N ILE A 53 2.28 -5.58 -8.27
CA ILE A 53 1.03 -5.17 -7.62
C ILE A 53 1.34 -4.23 -6.44
N CYS A 54 2.29 -4.58 -5.58
CA CYS A 54 2.69 -3.76 -4.44
C CYS A 54 3.21 -2.37 -4.89
N LEU A 55 4.06 -2.34 -5.92
CA LEU A 55 4.55 -1.08 -6.50
C LEU A 55 3.42 -0.26 -7.12
N GLY A 56 2.50 -0.90 -7.85
CA GLY A 56 1.34 -0.25 -8.44
C GLY A 56 0.43 0.38 -7.39
N LEU A 57 0.13 -0.34 -6.31
CA LEU A 57 -0.67 0.16 -5.19
C LEU A 57 0.01 1.36 -4.50
N MET A 58 1.32 1.28 -4.26
CA MET A 58 2.07 2.37 -3.66
C MET A 58 2.12 3.60 -4.56
N GLY A 59 2.38 3.41 -5.86
CA GLY A 59 2.40 4.47 -6.85
C GLY A 59 1.03 5.16 -6.98
N ALA A 60 -0.05 4.38 -6.99
CA ALA A 60 -1.41 4.90 -7.00
C ALA A 60 -1.73 5.70 -5.73
N ALA A 61 -1.32 5.20 -4.56
CA ALA A 61 -1.52 5.88 -3.29
C ALA A 61 -0.78 7.23 -3.24
N LEU A 62 0.47 7.28 -3.70
CA LEU A 62 1.25 8.50 -3.84
C LEU A 62 0.61 9.49 -4.81
N TYR A 63 0.21 9.03 -6.00
CA TYR A 63 -0.39 9.88 -7.02
C TYR A 63 -1.73 10.47 -6.57
N ILE A 64 -2.64 9.63 -6.06
CA ILE A 64 -3.96 10.07 -5.58
C ILE A 64 -3.78 10.96 -4.35
N GLY A 65 -2.95 10.56 -3.38
CA GLY A 65 -2.65 11.32 -2.18
C GLY A 65 -2.18 12.73 -2.50
N THR A 66 -1.14 12.86 -3.34
CA THR A 66 -0.54 14.16 -3.71
C THR A 66 -1.47 15.01 -4.58
N SER A 67 -2.11 14.42 -5.59
CA SER A 67 -3.02 15.14 -6.49
C SER A 67 -4.24 15.70 -5.75
N ARG A 68 -4.82 14.93 -4.84
CA ARG A 68 -6.00 15.35 -4.05
C ARG A 68 -5.61 16.35 -2.96
N PHE A 69 -4.42 16.21 -2.36
CA PHE A 69 -3.88 17.19 -1.40
C PHE A 69 -3.73 18.58 -2.04
N ARG A 70 -3.13 18.65 -3.24
CA ARG A 70 -2.96 19.91 -4.00
C ARG A 70 -4.30 20.59 -4.31
N ARG A 71 -5.36 19.81 -4.52
CA ARG A 71 -6.73 20.31 -4.75
C ARG A 71 -7.50 20.66 -3.47
N LYS A 72 -6.82 20.69 -2.30
CA LYS A 72 -7.42 20.90 -0.97
C LYS A 72 -8.50 19.88 -0.60
N LYS A 73 -8.52 18.71 -1.26
CA LYS A 73 -9.44 17.60 -0.98
C LYS A 73 -8.81 16.65 0.04
N TYR A 74 -8.65 17.12 1.27
CA TYR A 74 -7.90 16.43 2.32
C TYR A 74 -8.44 15.03 2.66
N GLY A 75 -9.76 14.86 2.78
CA GLY A 75 -10.34 13.53 3.06
C GLY A 75 -10.07 12.51 1.94
N GLN A 76 -10.15 12.95 0.67
CA GLN A 76 -9.82 12.08 -0.48
C GLN A 76 -8.32 11.78 -0.58
N SER A 77 -7.48 12.69 -0.08
CA SER A 77 -6.04 12.49 -0.01
C SER A 77 -5.69 11.39 1.00
N ILE A 78 -6.29 11.45 2.20
CA ILE A 78 -6.14 10.42 3.24
C ILE A 78 -6.61 9.06 2.74
N LEU A 79 -7.80 8.99 2.13
CA LEU A 79 -8.33 7.76 1.55
C LEU A 79 -7.43 7.20 0.43
N GLY A 80 -6.85 8.08 -0.39
CA GLY A 80 -5.87 7.69 -1.40
C GLY A 80 -4.61 7.10 -0.80
N CYS A 81 -4.05 7.71 0.25
CA CYS A 81 -2.87 7.21 0.95
C CYS A 81 -3.15 5.93 1.76
N ALA A 82 -4.38 5.72 2.21
CA ALA A 82 -4.82 4.51 2.91
C ALA A 82 -5.18 3.34 1.96
N LEU A 83 -5.23 3.59 0.65
CA LEU A 83 -5.62 2.59 -0.36
C LEU A 83 -4.83 1.26 -0.25
N PRO A 84 -3.51 1.25 -0.02
CA PRO A 84 -2.78 -0.02 0.14
C PRO A 84 -3.19 -0.78 1.40
N LEU A 85 -3.48 -0.08 2.51
CA LEU A 85 -3.97 -0.70 3.75
C LEU A 85 -5.36 -1.29 3.55
N ILE A 86 -6.24 -0.59 2.84
CA ILE A 86 -7.58 -1.07 2.51
C ILE A 86 -7.49 -2.32 1.65
N ALA A 87 -6.66 -2.32 0.61
CA ALA A 87 -6.44 -3.48 -0.25
C ALA A 87 -5.92 -4.68 0.55
N PHE A 88 -4.97 -4.46 1.46
CA PHE A 88 -4.44 -5.52 2.32
C PHE A 88 -5.49 -6.05 3.30
N ALA A 89 -6.28 -5.19 3.93
CA ALA A 89 -7.34 -5.60 4.85
C ALA A 89 -8.43 -6.41 4.15
N LEU A 90 -8.84 -6.02 2.93
CA LEU A 90 -9.79 -6.76 2.11
C LEU A 90 -9.23 -8.13 1.70
N PHE A 91 -7.95 -8.20 1.37
CA PHE A 91 -7.29 -9.47 1.06
C PHE A 91 -7.26 -10.40 2.28
N GLN A 92 -6.92 -9.89 3.46
CA GLN A 92 -6.96 -10.65 4.72
C GLN A 92 -8.36 -11.15 5.06
N LEU A 93 -9.39 -10.31 4.91
CA LEU A 93 -10.78 -10.73 5.10
C LEU A 93 -11.20 -11.83 4.13
N ALA A 94 -10.81 -11.71 2.86
CA ALA A 94 -11.08 -12.75 1.86
C ALA A 94 -10.44 -14.09 2.23
N LEU A 95 -9.19 -14.08 2.73
CA LEU A 95 -8.51 -15.28 3.20
C LEU A 95 -9.22 -15.92 4.41
N GLN A 96 -9.65 -15.11 5.37
CA GLN A 96 -10.37 -15.60 6.56
C GLN A 96 -11.73 -16.23 6.23
N MET A 97 -12.38 -15.80 5.15
CA MET A 97 -13.66 -16.36 4.72
C MET A 97 -13.51 -17.68 3.94
N ILE A 98 -12.30 -17.99 3.48
CA ILE A 98 -12.00 -19.20 2.68
C ILE A 98 -11.35 -20.29 3.55
N ALA A 99 -10.69 -19.91 4.66
CA ALA A 99 -10.08 -20.81 5.65
C ALA A 99 -11.09 -21.34 6.66
#